data_AF-A0A0P9N1I8-F1
#
_entry.id   AF-A0A0P9N1I8-F1
#
_cell.length_a   1.000
_cell.length_b   1.000
_cell.length_c   1.000
_cell.angle_alpha   90.00
_cell.angle_beta   90.00
_cell.angle_gamma   90.00
#
_symmetry.space_group_name_H-M   'P 1'
#
loop_
_entity.id
_entity.type
_entity.pdbx_description
1 polymer ?
#
loop_
_entity_poly.entity_id
_entity_poly.type
_entity_poly.pdbx_seq_one_letter_code
_entity_poly.pdbx_strand_id
1 'polypeptide(L)' 'MPKGVAGLHVVVKVDSVAREAELIAKARSVGVEMNALSDYWLPDSSEPVDNRAGLVLGFAAVPEATIADALNRLREAWSE' A
#
# COMPACT_ATOMS: atom_id res chain seq x y z
N MET A 1 -15.80 20.79 0.25
CA MET A 1 -16.61 19.64 -0.20
C MET A 1 -16.51 18.55 0.87
N PRO A 2 -17.56 17.77 1.15
CA PRO A 2 -17.46 16.63 2.06
C PRO A 2 -16.46 15.62 1.50
N LYS A 3 -15.73 14.94 2.39
CA LYS A 3 -14.76 13.93 2.01
C LYS A 3 -15.51 12.69 1.51
N GLY A 4 -15.46 12.43 0.21
CA GLY A 4 -16.01 11.19 -0.36
C GLY A 4 -15.19 10.00 0.13
N VAL A 5 -15.83 9.07 0.84
CA VAL A 5 -15.23 7.79 1.21
C VAL A 5 -15.88 6.73 0.34
N ALA A 6 -15.22 6.39 -0.77
CA ALA A 6 -15.71 5.45 -1.77
C ALA A 6 -14.53 4.86 -2.55
N GLY A 7 -14.79 3.78 -3.30
CA GLY A 7 -13.81 3.11 -4.16
C GLY A 7 -13.55 1.67 -3.76
N LEU A 8 -12.56 1.07 -4.42
CA LEU A 8 -12.22 -0.36 -4.29
C LEU A 8 -10.78 -0.60 -3.83
N HIS A 9 -10.16 0.45 -3.30
CA HIS A 9 -8.81 0.47 -2.77
C HIS A 9 -8.72 1.35 -1.52
N VAL A 10 -7.77 1.04 -0.66
CA VAL A 10 -7.33 1.91 0.43
C VAL A 10 -5.87 2.30 0.23
N VAL A 11 -5.50 3.45 0.78
CA VAL A 11 -4.12 3.96 0.74
C VAL A 11 -3.62 4.12 2.17
N VAL A 12 -2.45 3.57 2.47
CA VAL A 12 -1.75 3.73 3.75
C VAL A 12 -0.46 4.50 3.51
N LYS A 13 -0.33 5.69 4.09
CA LYS A 13 0.90 6.49 3.97
C LYS A 13 2.05 5.84 4.73
N VAL A 14 3.26 5.97 4.19
CA VAL A 14 4.51 5.56 4.85
C VAL A 14 5.52 6.69 4.77
N ASP A 15 6.56 6.63 5.60
CA ASP A 15 7.45 7.77 5.85
C ASP A 15 8.39 8.12 4.69
N SER A 16 8.69 7.16 3.81
CA SER A 16 9.60 7.36 2.68
C SER A 16 9.40 6.31 1.59
N VAL A 17 9.89 6.62 0.37
CA VAL A 17 9.88 5.68 -0.76
C VAL A 17 10.76 4.45 -0.47
N ALA A 18 11.83 4.62 0.31
CA ALA A 18 12.65 3.49 0.75
C ALA A 18 11.86 2.52 1.65
N ARG A 19 11.08 3.05 2.61
CA ARG A 19 10.22 2.23 3.48
C ARG A 19 9.09 1.58 2.71
N GLU A 20 8.49 2.28 1.75
CA GLU A 20 7.50 1.72 0.81
C GLU A 20 8.07 0.51 0.07
N ALA A 21 9.23 0.65 -0.57
CA ALA A 21 9.88 -0.43 -1.30
C ALA A 21 10.20 -1.64 -0.41
N GLU A 22 10.69 -1.41 0.81
CA GLU A 22 10.98 -2.46 1.79
C GLU A 22 9.71 -3.24 2.18
N LEU A 23 8.64 -2.53 2.53
CA LEU A 23 7.37 -3.14 2.95
C LEU A 23 6.72 -3.95 1.84
N ILE A 24 6.77 -3.44 0.60
CA ILE A 24 6.25 -4.16 -0.56
C ILE A 24 7.10 -5.42 -0.85
N ALA A 25 8.43 -5.34 -0.71
CA ALA A 25 9.29 -6.52 -0.86
C ALA A 25 8.98 -7.59 0.20
N LYS A 26 8.82 -7.19 1.47
CA LYS A 26 8.38 -8.07 2.57
C LYS A 26 6.98 -8.65 2.34
N ALA A 27 6.04 -7.86 1.81
CA ALA A 27 4.72 -8.37 1.46
C ALA A 27 4.78 -9.44 0.37
N ARG A 28 5.59 -9.21 -0.68
CA ARG A 28 5.79 -10.17 -1.77
C ARG A 28 6.42 -11.48 -1.30
N SER A 29 7.36 -11.44 -0.34
CA SER A 29 7.99 -12.66 0.18
C SER A 29 6.99 -13.58 0.89
N VAL A 30 5.93 -13.00 1.48
CA VAL A 30 4.81 -13.75 2.05
C VAL A 30 3.62 -13.83 1.12
N GLY A 31 3.78 -13.64 -0.20
CA GLY A 31 2.74 -13.87 -1.21
C GLY A 31 1.55 -12.92 -1.15
N VAL A 32 1.73 -11.69 -0.65
CA VAL A 32 0.73 -10.63 -0.68
C VAL A 32 1.17 -9.54 -1.65
N GLU A 33 0.33 -9.23 -2.64
CA GLU A 33 0.60 -8.22 -3.65
C GLU A 33 -0.05 -6.88 -3.30
N MET A 34 0.68 -5.79 -3.53
CA MET A 34 0.19 -4.40 -3.43
C MET A 34 1.07 -3.48 -4.27
N ASN A 35 0.55 -2.29 -4.58
CA ASN A 35 1.26 -1.30 -5.40
C ASN A 35 1.86 -0.19 -4.55
N ALA A 36 2.97 0.39 -5.04
CA ALA A 36 3.55 1.60 -4.48
C ALA A 36 2.71 2.82 -4.88
N LEU A 37 2.42 3.71 -3.93
CA LEU A 37 1.75 4.98 -4.22
C LEU A 37 2.66 5.91 -5.01
N SER A 38 3.98 5.82 -4.81
CA SER A 38 4.98 6.61 -5.56
C SER A 38 4.79 6.52 -7.07
N ASP A 39 4.36 5.36 -7.57
CA ASP A 39 4.25 5.08 -9.00
C ASP A 39 3.07 5.80 -9.67
N TYR A 40 2.13 6.32 -8.87
CA TYR A 40 0.97 7.06 -9.36
C TYR A 40 1.23 8.56 -9.55
N TRP A 41 2.38 9.06 -9.10
CA TRP A 41 2.72 10.47 -9.24
C TRP A 41 3.30 10.78 -10.62
N LEU A 42 2.85 11.89 -11.21
CA LEU A 42 3.42 12.37 -12.46
C LEU A 42 4.88 12.85 -12.26
N PRO A 43 5.75 12.71 -13.27
CA PRO A 43 7.16 13.09 -13.17
C PRO A 43 7.38 14.56 -12.79
N ASP A 44 6.48 15.45 -13.18
CA ASP A 44 6.50 16.89 -12.96
C ASP A 44 5.80 17.34 -11.67
N SER A 45 5.37 16.39 -10.82
CA SER A 45 4.77 16.72 -9.53
C SER A 45 5.71 17.55 -8.67
N SER A 46 5.17 18.60 -8.03
CA SER A 46 5.88 19.42 -7.05
C SER A 46 5.90 18.80 -5.64
N GLU A 47 5.22 17.68 -5.42
CA GLU A 47 5.18 17.01 -4.11
C GLU A 47 6.57 16.48 -3.74
N PRO A 48 7.11 16.71 -2.54
CA PRO A 48 8.36 16.10 -2.09
C PRO A 48 8.34 14.57 -2.24
N VAL A 49 9.46 13.97 -2.66
CA VAL A 49 9.54 12.55 -3.01
C VAL A 49 9.06 11.64 -1.87
N ASP A 50 9.48 11.89 -0.64
CA ASP A 50 9.06 11.05 0.50
C ASP A 50 7.58 11.20 0.82
N ASN A 51 7.00 12.38 0.57
CA ASN A 51 5.56 12.58 0.71
C ASN A 51 4.74 11.85 -0.36
N ARG A 52 5.37 11.25 -1.37
CA ARG A 52 4.69 10.44 -2.40
C ARG A 52 4.45 9.01 -1.94
N ALA A 53 5.17 8.55 -0.93
CA ALA A 53 5.20 7.16 -0.51
C ALA A 53 3.90 6.67 0.14
N GLY A 54 3.51 5.44 -0.15
CA GLY A 54 2.35 4.79 0.44
C GLY A 54 2.05 3.42 -0.16
N LEU A 55 1.22 2.65 0.51
CA LEU A 55 0.78 1.34 0.05
C LEU A 55 -0.63 1.46 -0.51
N VAL A 56 -0.84 1.00 -1.74
CA VAL A 56 -2.16 0.94 -2.38
C VAL A 56 -2.66 -0.50 -2.32
N LEU A 57 -3.72 -0.73 -1.54
CA LEU A 57 -4.31 -2.06 -1.32
C LEU A 57 -5.69 -2.12 -1.98
N GLY A 58 -5.80 -2.92 -3.05
CA GLY A 58 -7.06 -3.20 -3.72
C GLY A 58 -7.82 -4.34 -3.05
N PHE A 59 -9.14 -4.19 -2.91
CA PHE A 59 -10.01 -5.22 -2.30
C PHE A 59 -11.19 -5.63 -3.20
N ALA A 60 -11.33 -5.04 -4.40
CA ALA A 60 -12.46 -5.23 -5.31
C ALA A 60 -12.87 -6.70 -5.56
N ALA A 61 -11.87 -7.56 -5.73
CA ALA A 61 -12.04 -8.94 -6.19
C ALA A 61 -11.52 -9.97 -5.16
N VAL A 62 -11.27 -9.54 -3.93
CA VAL A 62 -10.67 -10.39 -2.89
C VAL A 62 -11.74 -10.78 -1.88
N PRO A 63 -11.98 -12.09 -1.65
CA PRO A 63 -12.89 -12.52 -0.60
C PRO A 63 -12.45 -12.03 0.78
N GLU A 64 -13.41 -11.69 1.65
CA GLU A 64 -13.13 -11.13 2.98
C GLU A 64 -12.20 -12.02 3.82
N ALA A 65 -12.42 -13.34 3.81
CA ALA A 65 -11.56 -14.29 4.51
C ALA A 65 -10.11 -14.25 4.00
N THR A 66 -9.91 -14.04 2.69
CA THR A 66 -8.58 -13.91 2.09
C THR A 66 -7.93 -12.58 2.45
N ILE A 67 -8.71 -11.51 2.58
CA ILE A 67 -8.21 -10.22 3.10
C ILE A 67 -7.68 -10.41 4.53
N ALA A 68 -8.44 -11.09 5.40
CA ALA A 68 -8.03 -11.35 6.77
C ALA A 68 -6.75 -12.21 6.85
N ASP A 69 -6.65 -13.27 6.05
CA ASP A 69 -5.42 -14.09 5.93
C ASP A 69 -4.20 -13.26 5.51
N ALA A 70 -4.35 -12.47 4.44
CA ALA A 70 -3.28 -11.61 3.94
C ALA A 70 -2.80 -10.62 5.00
N LEU A 71 -3.72 -9.98 5.74
CA LEU A 71 -3.36 -9.04 6.81
C LEU A 71 -2.60 -9.71 7.96
N ASN A 72 -2.93 -10.95 8.32
CA ASN A 72 -2.18 -11.70 9.33
C ASN A 72 -0.75 -11.99 8.89
N ARG A 73 -0.56 -12.43 7.63
CA ARG A 73 0.77 -12.67 7.05
C ARG A 73 1.61 -11.39 6.98
N LEU A 74 1.00 -10.27 6.59
CA LEU A 74 1.67 -8.97 6.58
C LEU A 74 2.10 -8.53 7.99
N ARG A 75 1.24 -8.73 8.99
CA ARG A 75 1.57 -8.40 10.39
C ARG A 75 2.83 -9.14 10.84
N GLU A 76 2.95 -10.42 10.53
CA GLU A 76 4.14 -11.21 10.88
C GLU A 76 5.37 -10.70 10.12
N ALA A 77 5.29 -10.58 8.79
CA ALA A 77 6.41 -10.16 7.94
C ALA A 77 6.92 -8.74 8.21
N TRP A 78 6.07 -7.84 8.71
CA TRP A 78 6.43 -6.44 8.99
C TRP A 78 6.81 -6.18 10.46
N SER A 79 6.65 -7.17 11.35
CA SER A 79 7.10 -7.06 12.74
C SER A 79 8.61 -7.32 12.90
N GLU A 80 9.26 -7.83 11.85
CA GLU A 80 10.71 -8.01 11.71
C GLU A 80 11.40 -6.76 11.16
#